data_AF-A0AAV4PP47-F1
#
_entry.id   AF-A0AAV4PP47-F1
#
_cell.length_a   1.000
_cell.length_b   1.000
_cell.length_c   1.000
_cell.angle_alpha   90.00
_cell.angle_beta   90.00
_cell.angle_gamma   90.00
#
_symmetry.space_group_name_H-M   'P 1'
#
loop_
_entity.id
_entity.type
_entity.pdbx_description
1 polymer ?
#
loop_
_entity_poly.entity_id
_entity_poly.type
_entity_poly.pdbx_seq_one_letter_code
_entity_poly.pdbx_strand_id
1 'polypeptide(L)'
;MSCLRCGGKKWQLLRAEGLEEFLYAVIMRVVRLLISVSIWLISEIGLGVWLKSVVPCFRSNYDPTVYISCFQFPKEEGRRNLWLKKINRKDYSPSNKNAVVCIKHFSEKFVITEDHAVRDDGSVLTVKRIYPKLTTDAYPSIIPNQPAYLSSDPVSKRKTPSERRNEILKRDEKNLLTGV
;
A
#
# COMPACT_ATOMS: atom_id res chain seq x y z
N MET A 1 -76.15 -39.02 47.93
CA MET A 1 -77.39 -38.25 47.86
C MET A 1 -77.08 -36.84 47.38
N SER A 2 -77.70 -36.44 46.25
CA SER A 2 -78.15 -35.07 45.85
C SER A 2 -77.22 -33.87 46.09
N CYS A 3 -76.73 -33.19 45.02
CA CYS A 3 -77.27 -31.93 44.42
C CYS A 3 -76.90 -30.66 45.24
N LEU A 4 -76.58 -29.44 44.75
CA LEU A 4 -76.84 -28.69 43.51
C LEU A 4 -75.91 -27.42 43.49
N ARG A 5 -75.47 -27.01 42.29
CA ARG A 5 -75.52 -25.63 41.69
C ARG A 5 -74.88 -24.44 42.48
N CYS A 6 -73.88 -23.74 41.95
CA CYS A 6 -73.97 -22.54 41.09
C CYS A 6 -72.52 -22.17 40.67
N GLY A 7 -72.14 -21.73 39.46
CA GLY A 7 -72.80 -20.87 38.48
C GLY A 7 -71.94 -19.60 38.34
N GLY A 8 -71.20 -19.41 37.24
CA GLY A 8 -70.37 -18.21 37.12
C GLY A 8 -69.44 -18.06 35.92
N LYS A 9 -70.04 -17.78 34.75
CA LYS A 9 -69.53 -16.85 33.71
C LYS A 9 -68.26 -17.23 32.92
N LYS A 10 -68.55 -17.79 31.74
CA LYS A 10 -67.92 -17.50 30.44
C LYS A 10 -67.41 -16.04 30.35
N TRP A 11 -66.10 -15.86 30.25
CA TRP A 11 -65.52 -14.69 29.59
C TRP A 11 -64.65 -15.19 28.44
N GLN A 12 -65.18 -15.03 27.24
CA GLN A 12 -64.38 -15.04 26.02
C GLN A 12 -63.40 -13.87 26.12
N LEU A 13 -62.11 -14.14 26.20
CA LEU A 13 -61.06 -13.17 25.86
C LEU A 13 -60.37 -13.67 24.60
N LEU A 14 -61.06 -13.44 23.48
CA LEU A 14 -60.42 -13.38 22.17
C LEU A 14 -59.70 -12.02 22.08
N ARG A 15 -58.48 -12.07 21.53
CA ARG A 15 -57.89 -11.06 20.64
C ARG A 15 -57.20 -9.86 21.31
N ALA A 16 -55.91 -10.03 21.57
CA ALA A 16 -54.92 -8.94 21.52
C ALA A 16 -53.48 -9.45 21.24
N GLU A 17 -53.29 -10.37 20.29
CA GLU A 17 -51.95 -10.89 19.91
C GLU A 17 -51.64 -10.70 18.42
N GLY A 18 -52.16 -9.63 17.81
CA GLY A 18 -51.92 -9.34 16.39
C GLY A 18 -51.11 -8.07 16.18
N LEU A 19 -51.48 -6.98 16.85
CA LEU A 19 -50.99 -5.64 16.51
C LEU A 19 -49.52 -5.41 16.90
N GLU A 20 -49.01 -6.03 17.96
CA GLU A 20 -47.60 -5.89 18.35
C GLU A 20 -46.67 -6.64 17.40
N GLU A 21 -47.05 -7.85 16.97
CA GLU A 21 -46.29 -8.62 15.97
C GLU A 21 -46.28 -7.95 14.60
N PHE A 22 -47.41 -7.35 14.19
CA PHE A 22 -47.46 -6.56 12.95
C PHE A 22 -46.59 -5.31 13.04
N LEU A 23 -46.61 -4.61 14.17
CA LEU A 23 -45.78 -3.43 14.37
C LEU A 23 -44.29 -3.79 14.38
N TYR A 24 -43.91 -4.88 15.06
CA TYR A 24 -42.54 -5.37 15.10
C TYR A 24 -42.07 -5.83 13.71
N ALA A 25 -42.91 -6.52 12.95
CA ALA A 25 -42.60 -6.93 11.58
C ALA A 25 -42.41 -5.73 10.63
N VAL A 26 -43.22 -4.68 10.79
CA VAL A 26 -43.09 -3.43 10.03
C VAL A 26 -41.80 -2.69 10.41
N ILE A 27 -41.52 -2.55 11.71
CA ILE A 27 -40.29 -1.92 12.20
C ILE A 27 -39.05 -2.68 11.69
N MET A 28 -39.04 -4.02 11.78
CA MET A 28 -37.91 -4.83 11.32
C MET A 28 -37.71 -4.78 9.81
N ARG A 29 -38.77 -4.58 9.01
CA ARG A 29 -38.67 -4.34 7.57
C ARG A 29 -38.08 -2.95 7.26
N VAL A 30 -38.51 -1.92 7.98
CA VAL A 30 -37.97 -0.56 7.83
C VAL A 30 -36.49 -0.53 8.26
N VAL A 31 -36.14 -1.16 9.38
CA VAL A 31 -34.74 -1.26 9.85
C VAL A 31 -33.87 -2.01 8.85
N ARG A 32 -34.35 -3.13 8.26
CA ARG A 32 -33.62 -3.84 7.19
C ARG A 32 -33.41 -2.97 5.95
N LEU A 33 -34.42 -2.22 5.54
CA LEU A 33 -34.31 -1.29 4.41
C LEU A 33 -33.28 -0.19 4.71
N LEU A 34 -33.33 0.42 5.89
CA LEU A 34 -32.37 1.45 6.31
C LEU A 34 -30.94 0.92 6.39
N ILE A 35 -30.73 -0.31 6.91
CA ILE A 35 -29.41 -0.95 6.94
C ILE A 35 -28.93 -1.23 5.52
N SER A 36 -29.79 -1.74 4.63
CA SER A 36 -29.43 -2.04 3.24
C SER A 36 -29.08 -0.77 2.45
N VAL A 37 -29.82 0.32 2.63
CA VAL A 37 -29.53 1.63 2.01
C VAL A 37 -28.22 2.21 2.55
N SER A 38 -27.94 2.05 3.85
CA SER A 38 -26.69 2.50 4.47
C SER A 38 -25.47 1.71 3.96
N ILE A 39 -25.58 0.39 3.85
CA ILE A 39 -24.51 -0.46 3.28
C ILE A 39 -24.27 -0.10 1.82
N TRP A 40 -25.33 0.14 1.05
CA TRP A 40 -25.22 0.56 -0.35
C TRP A 40 -24.53 1.93 -0.47
N LEU A 41 -24.91 2.91 0.37
CA LEU A 41 -24.26 4.23 0.44
C LEU A 41 -22.76 4.15 0.80
N ILE A 42 -22.38 3.23 1.68
CA ILE A 42 -20.96 3.00 2.05
C ILE A 42 -20.18 2.35 0.89
N SER A 43 -20.82 1.57 0.02
CA SER A 43 -20.18 0.98 -1.17
C SER A 43 -20.06 1.96 -2.34
N GLU A 44 -20.98 2.93 -2.45
CA GLU A 44 -21.00 3.96 -3.50
C GLU A 44 -19.96 5.07 -3.22
N ILE A 45 -19.71 5.36 -1.94
CA ILE A 45 -18.59 6.20 -1.51
C ILE A 45 -17.34 5.33 -1.60
N GLY A 46 -16.87 5.11 -2.83
CA GLY A 46 -15.53 4.61 -3.08
C GLY A 46 -14.53 5.51 -2.38
N LEU A 47 -14.18 5.18 -1.14
CA LEU A 47 -13.02 5.67 -0.43
C LEU A 47 -11.78 5.06 -1.11
N GLY A 48 -11.61 5.34 -2.40
CA GLY A 48 -10.31 5.31 -3.04
C GLY A 48 -9.48 6.31 -2.28
N VAL A 49 -8.69 5.82 -1.33
CA VAL A 49 -7.80 6.64 -0.53
C VAL A 49 -6.78 7.23 -1.49
N TRP A 50 -7.01 8.50 -1.86
CA TRP A 50 -6.10 9.26 -2.70
C TRP A 50 -4.77 9.40 -1.97
N LEU A 51 -3.77 8.63 -2.40
CA LEU A 51 -2.43 8.71 -1.87
C LEU A 51 -1.84 10.06 -2.28
N LYS A 52 -1.54 10.91 -1.30
CA LYS A 52 -0.93 12.22 -1.54
C LYS A 52 0.58 12.02 -1.59
N SER A 53 1.18 12.30 -2.75
CA SER A 53 2.64 12.34 -2.87
C SER A 53 3.22 13.43 -1.97
N VAL A 54 4.19 13.07 -1.14
CA VAL A 54 4.85 13.98 -0.19
C VAL A 54 5.78 14.95 -0.89
N VAL A 55 6.46 14.44 -1.91
CA VAL A 55 7.29 15.24 -2.81
C VAL A 55 6.36 15.78 -3.90
N PRO A 56 6.47 17.07 -4.29
CA PRO A 56 5.77 17.58 -5.46
C PRO A 56 6.23 16.79 -6.69
N CYS A 57 5.48 15.74 -7.02
CA CYS A 57 5.60 15.10 -8.31
C CYS A 57 4.89 16.00 -9.32
N PHE A 58 5.44 16.10 -10.53
CA PHE A 58 4.65 16.52 -11.69
C PHE A 58 3.29 15.78 -11.64
N ARG A 59 2.18 16.48 -11.91
CA ARG A 59 0.74 16.10 -11.73
C ARG A 59 0.31 14.67 -12.12
N SER A 60 1.20 13.88 -12.67
CA SER A 60 1.06 12.51 -13.13
C SER A 60 0.44 11.49 -12.16
N ASN A 61 0.46 11.68 -10.83
CA ASN A 61 -0.31 10.79 -9.92
C ASN A 61 -1.82 11.06 -9.93
N TYR A 62 -2.27 12.18 -10.51
CA TYR A 62 -3.68 12.53 -10.69
C TYR A 62 -4.14 12.37 -12.13
N ASP A 63 -3.26 11.94 -13.02
CA ASP A 63 -3.58 11.69 -14.42
C ASP A 63 -4.01 10.24 -14.58
N PRO A 64 -5.29 9.95 -14.90
CA PRO A 64 -5.77 8.59 -15.06
C PRO A 64 -5.13 7.86 -16.26
N THR A 65 -4.44 8.59 -17.15
CA THR A 65 -3.81 8.02 -18.35
C THR A 65 -2.41 7.45 -18.09
N VAL A 66 -1.74 7.88 -17.00
CA VAL A 66 -0.36 7.50 -16.71
C VAL A 66 -0.28 6.85 -15.33
N TYR A 67 -0.20 5.52 -15.30
CA TYR A 67 0.02 4.79 -14.05
C TYR A 67 1.48 4.89 -13.61
N ILE A 68 1.72 5.44 -12.42
CA ILE A 68 3.05 5.57 -11.83
C ILE A 68 3.11 4.75 -10.55
N SER A 69 4.16 3.93 -10.42
CA SER A 69 4.42 3.21 -9.17
C SER A 69 4.78 4.19 -8.05
N CYS A 70 4.07 4.08 -6.94
CA CYS A 70 4.28 4.89 -5.75
C CYS A 70 4.68 3.99 -4.57
N PHE A 71 5.65 4.45 -3.77
CA PHE A 71 6.18 3.72 -2.63
C PHE A 71 5.81 4.42 -1.33
N GLN A 72 5.37 3.64 -0.35
CA GLN A 72 5.12 4.12 1.00
C GLN A 72 6.42 4.34 1.78
N PHE A 73 6.35 5.13 2.85
CA PHE A 73 7.48 5.31 3.74
C PHE A 73 7.86 4.00 4.43
N PRO A 74 9.17 3.73 4.63
CA PRO A 74 9.63 2.59 5.40
C PRO A 74 9.08 2.58 6.83
N LYS A 75 8.80 1.38 7.35
CA LYS A 75 8.41 1.19 8.76
C LYS A 75 9.56 1.46 9.73
N GLU A 76 10.79 1.16 9.30
CA GLU A 76 12.00 1.36 10.08
C GLU A 76 12.31 2.85 10.27
N GLU A 77 12.52 3.27 11.52
CA GLU A 77 12.66 4.69 11.86
C GLU A 77 13.91 5.32 11.27
N GLY A 78 15.04 4.64 11.30
CA GLY A 78 16.31 5.15 10.75
C GLY A 78 16.19 5.47 9.26
N ARG A 79 15.59 4.55 8.50
CA ARG A 79 15.37 4.72 7.06
C ARG A 79 14.29 5.77 6.76
N ARG A 80 13.22 5.81 7.55
CA ARG A 80 12.19 6.85 7.46
C ARG A 80 12.78 8.24 7.68
N ASN A 81 13.62 8.40 8.70
CA ASN A 81 14.29 9.66 9.01
C ASN A 81 15.27 10.07 7.92
N LEU A 82 15.97 9.10 7.30
CA LEU A 82 16.81 9.35 6.14
C LEU A 82 15.99 9.91 4.96
N TRP A 83 14.83 9.31 4.68
CA TRP A 83 13.93 9.81 3.62
C TRP A 83 13.46 11.23 3.91
N LEU A 84 13.04 11.53 5.14
CA LEU A 84 12.62 12.88 5.54
C LEU A 84 13.74 13.90 5.36
N LYS A 85 14.96 13.55 5.80
CA LYS A 85 16.15 14.39 5.67
C LYS A 85 16.45 14.72 4.21
N LYS A 86 16.31 13.74 3.31
CA LYS A 86 16.52 13.93 1.87
C LYS A 86 15.41 14.76 1.23
N ILE A 87 14.16 14.51 1.59
CA ILE A 87 13.01 15.29 1.12
C ILE A 87 13.11 16.76 1.55
N ASN A 88 13.76 17.03 2.68
CA ASN A 88 14.08 18.38 3.20
C ASN A 88 12.88 19.35 3.10
N ARG A 89 11.67 18.86 3.38
CA ARG A 89 10.47 19.67 3.40
C ARG A 89 10.31 20.23 4.81
N LYS A 90 10.30 21.56 4.94
CA LYS A 90 10.02 22.24 6.21
C LYS A 90 8.67 21.77 6.76
N ASP A 91 8.65 21.51 8.06
CA ASP A 91 7.45 21.18 8.85
C ASP A 91 6.68 19.93 8.39
N TYR A 92 7.36 19.00 7.70
CA TYR A 92 6.73 17.74 7.29
C TYR A 92 6.98 16.62 8.30
N SER A 93 5.90 16.13 8.91
CA SER A 93 5.90 14.91 9.73
C SER A 93 5.18 13.77 9.01
N PRO A 94 5.75 12.56 8.93
CA PRO A 94 5.11 11.41 8.31
C PRO A 94 4.06 10.80 9.25
N SER A 95 3.11 11.57 9.76
CA SER A 95 2.02 11.01 10.57
C SER A 95 0.98 10.28 9.70
N ASN A 96 0.96 10.58 8.40
CA ASN A 96 -0.06 10.08 7.50
C ASN A 96 0.35 8.75 6.85
N LYS A 97 -0.43 7.70 7.11
CA LYS A 97 -0.29 6.38 6.45
C LYS A 97 -0.42 6.46 4.92
N ASN A 98 -0.97 7.56 4.41
CA ASN A 98 -1.21 7.79 2.98
C ASN A 98 -0.06 8.56 2.30
N ALA A 99 1.03 8.83 3.04
CA ALA A 99 2.21 9.49 2.51
C ALA A 99 2.98 8.55 1.57
N VAL A 100 3.12 8.95 0.31
CA VAL A 100 3.84 8.18 -0.70
C VAL A 100 4.87 9.02 -1.45
N VAL A 101 5.81 8.33 -2.10
CA VAL A 101 6.83 8.91 -2.97
C VAL A 101 6.79 8.17 -4.31
N CYS A 102 6.66 8.90 -5.42
CA CYS A 102 6.65 8.34 -6.77
C CYS A 102 8.01 7.73 -7.14
N ILE A 103 8.01 6.68 -7.98
CA ILE A 103 9.21 6.02 -8.50
C ILE A 103 10.22 6.98 -9.16
N LYS A 104 9.73 8.07 -9.78
CA LYS A 104 10.54 9.10 -10.43
C LYS A 104 11.50 9.84 -9.49
N HIS A 105 11.28 9.76 -8.18
CA HIS A 105 12.16 10.39 -7.19
C HIS A 105 13.34 9.50 -6.78
N PHE A 106 13.34 8.24 -7.20
CA PHE A 106 14.41 7.29 -6.94
C PHE A 106 15.32 7.19 -8.16
N SER A 107 16.62 7.06 -7.90
CA SER A 107 17.58 6.66 -8.93
C SER A 107 17.26 5.24 -9.40
N GLU A 108 17.44 4.98 -10.69
CA GLU A 108 17.23 3.65 -11.30
C GLU A 108 18.04 2.55 -10.60
N LYS A 109 19.21 2.89 -10.04
CA LYS A 109 20.06 1.97 -9.26
C LYS A 109 19.35 1.36 -8.04
N PHE A 110 18.34 2.04 -7.51
CA PHE A 110 17.57 1.60 -6.36
C PHE A 110 16.30 0.85 -6.75
N VAL A 111 15.94 0.83 -8.03
CA VAL A 111 14.71 0.24 -8.54
C VAL A 111 15.01 -1.15 -9.10
N ILE A 112 14.43 -2.18 -8.49
CA ILE A 112 14.51 -3.56 -8.94
C ILE A 112 13.29 -3.85 -9.83
N THR A 113 13.54 -3.89 -11.14
CA THR A 113 12.55 -4.21 -12.18
C THR A 113 12.61 -5.67 -12.63
N GLU A 114 13.73 -6.36 -12.42
CA GLU A 114 13.96 -7.73 -12.89
C GLU A 114 14.44 -8.62 -11.73
N ASP A 115 14.02 -9.88 -11.75
CA ASP A 115 14.50 -10.93 -10.86
C ASP A 115 15.37 -11.92 -11.65
N HIS A 116 16.46 -12.36 -11.04
CA HIS A 116 17.36 -13.34 -11.61
C HIS A 116 17.37 -14.61 -10.75
N ALA A 117 17.24 -15.77 -11.38
CA ALA A 117 17.39 -17.07 -10.74
C ALA A 117 18.34 -17.93 -11.56
N VAL A 118 19.26 -18.63 -10.88
CA VAL A 118 20.18 -19.57 -11.52
C VAL A 118 19.58 -20.96 -11.45
N ARG A 119 19.48 -21.65 -12.59
CA ARG A 119 19.06 -23.06 -12.66
C ARG A 119 20.24 -23.98 -12.38
N ASP A 120 19.95 -25.26 -12.16
CA ASP A 120 20.95 -26.31 -11.94
C ASP A 120 21.94 -26.44 -13.12
N ASP A 121 21.49 -26.16 -14.34
CA ASP A 121 22.33 -26.16 -15.56
C ASP A 121 23.27 -24.95 -15.67
N GLY A 122 23.27 -24.04 -14.69
CA GLY A 122 24.03 -22.79 -14.73
C GLY A 122 23.42 -21.68 -15.61
N SER A 123 22.26 -21.93 -16.23
CA SER A 123 21.55 -20.90 -17.00
C SER A 123 20.87 -19.87 -16.07
N VAL A 124 20.97 -18.59 -16.41
CA VAL A 124 20.34 -17.49 -15.66
C VAL A 124 18.97 -17.18 -16.28
N LEU A 125 17.91 -17.38 -15.50
CA LEU A 125 16.56 -16.97 -15.84
C LEU A 125 16.32 -15.55 -15.34
N THR A 126 16.03 -14.63 -16.26
CA THR A 126 15.65 -13.25 -15.95
C THR A 126 14.15 -13.07 -16.16
N VAL A 127 13.44 -12.65 -15.12
CA VAL A 127 11.98 -12.40 -15.16
C VAL A 127 11.71 -10.94 -14.84
N LYS A 128 11.00 -10.26 -15.74
CA LYS A 128 10.55 -8.88 -15.51
C LYS A 128 9.40 -8.82 -14.51
N ARG A 129 9.49 -7.90 -13.56
CA ARG A 129 8.44 -7.65 -12.57
C ARG A 129 7.34 -6.77 -13.15
N ILE A 130 6.10 -7.11 -12.81
CA ILE A 130 4.93 -6.27 -13.08
C ILE A 130 4.96 -5.02 -12.17
N TYR A 131 5.36 -5.20 -10.91
CA TYR A 131 5.49 -4.12 -9.93
C TYR A 131 6.96 -3.97 -9.50
N PRO A 132 7.60 -2.82 -9.79
CA PRO A 132 8.97 -2.56 -9.34
C PRO A 132 9.06 -2.57 -7.82
N LYS A 133 10.20 -3.01 -7.27
CA LYS A 133 10.50 -2.91 -5.84
C LYS A 133 11.71 -2.03 -5.61
N LEU A 134 11.80 -1.40 -4.45
CA LEU A 134 12.99 -0.66 -4.04
C LEU A 134 13.98 -1.58 -3.31
N THR A 135 15.28 -1.30 -3.48
CA THR A 135 16.33 -1.90 -2.64
C THR A 135 16.16 -1.49 -1.18
N THR A 136 16.79 -2.22 -0.26
CA THR A 136 16.71 -1.95 1.19
C THR A 136 17.39 -0.65 1.60
N ASP A 137 18.38 -0.19 0.82
CA ASP A 137 19.12 1.06 1.02
C ASP A 137 18.57 2.24 0.20
N ALA A 138 17.50 2.03 -0.57
CA ALA A 138 16.93 3.07 -1.41
C ALA A 138 16.45 4.28 -0.59
N TYR A 139 16.73 5.47 -1.11
CA TYR A 139 16.22 6.76 -0.65
C TYR A 139 15.89 7.67 -1.85
N PRO A 140 14.95 8.62 -1.69
CA PRO A 140 14.64 9.57 -2.76
C PRO A 140 15.82 10.54 -2.94
N SER A 141 16.42 10.54 -4.13
CA SER A 141 17.55 11.41 -4.49
C SER A 141 17.16 12.52 -5.46
N ILE A 142 16.13 12.29 -6.29
CA ILE A 142 15.71 13.21 -7.35
C ILE A 142 14.51 14.00 -6.86
N ILE A 143 14.75 15.22 -6.37
CA ILE A 143 13.69 16.10 -5.85
C ILE A 143 13.71 17.41 -6.66
N PRO A 144 12.62 17.74 -7.38
CA PRO A 144 12.56 18.99 -8.12
C PRO A 144 12.59 20.19 -7.17
N ASN A 145 13.15 21.32 -7.62
CA ASN A 145 13.23 22.58 -6.88
C ASN A 145 14.08 22.54 -5.59
N GLN A 146 14.94 21.52 -5.44
CA GLN A 146 16.02 21.54 -4.44
C GLN A 146 17.34 21.95 -5.09
N PRO A 147 18.25 22.60 -4.34
CA PRO A 147 19.57 22.91 -4.87
C PRO A 147 20.34 21.62 -5.18
N ALA A 148 21.16 21.65 -6.24
CA ALA A 148 21.83 20.47 -6.81
C ALA A 148 22.70 19.70 -5.79
N TYR A 149 23.27 20.38 -4.80
CA TYR A 149 24.07 19.74 -3.76
C TYR A 149 23.26 18.85 -2.81
N LEU A 150 21.94 19.04 -2.71
CA LEU A 150 21.03 18.19 -1.94
C LEU A 150 20.39 17.08 -2.78
N SER A 151 20.22 17.34 -4.08
CA SER A 151 19.62 16.46 -5.08
C SER A 151 20.69 15.84 -5.99
N SER A 152 21.70 15.21 -5.38
CA SER A 152 22.71 14.49 -6.14
C SER A 152 22.33 13.02 -6.30
N ASP A 153 22.64 12.47 -7.47
CA ASP A 153 22.51 11.04 -7.70
C ASP A 153 23.34 10.26 -6.69
N PRO A 154 22.83 9.10 -6.22
CA PRO A 154 23.59 8.24 -5.33
C PRO A 154 24.90 7.85 -6.01
N VAL A 155 25.99 8.29 -5.38
CA VAL A 155 27.34 7.89 -5.74
C VAL A 155 27.40 6.36 -5.66
N SER A 156 27.96 5.73 -6.69
CA SER A 156 28.18 4.28 -6.66
C SER A 156 28.99 3.93 -5.41
N LYS A 157 28.58 2.88 -4.69
CA LYS A 157 29.34 2.40 -3.53
C LYS A 157 30.79 2.17 -3.95
N ARG A 158 31.72 2.69 -3.14
CA ARG A 158 33.15 2.47 -3.37
C ARG A 158 33.43 0.98 -3.27
N LYS A 159 34.08 0.43 -4.29
CA LYS A 159 34.52 -0.97 -4.29
C LYS A 159 35.42 -1.25 -3.09
N THR A 160 35.18 -2.38 -2.44
CA THR A 160 36.02 -2.84 -1.33
C THR A 160 37.41 -3.23 -1.85
N PRO A 161 38.45 -3.28 -0.99
CA PRO A 161 39.77 -3.73 -1.40
C PRO A 161 39.79 -5.15 -1.96
N SER A 162 38.92 -6.05 -1.49
CA SER A 162 38.82 -7.41 -2.04
C SER A 162 38.22 -7.42 -3.44
N GLU A 163 37.11 -6.70 -3.66
CA GLU A 163 36.50 -6.56 -4.99
C GLU A 163 37.49 -5.98 -6.00
N ARG A 164 38.22 -4.92 -5.61
CA ARG A 164 39.25 -4.32 -6.49
C ARG A 164 40.35 -5.33 -6.83
N ARG A 165 40.82 -6.12 -5.86
CA ARG A 165 41.82 -7.19 -6.11
C ARG A 165 41.27 -8.26 -7.05
N ASN A 166 40.04 -8.72 -6.82
CA ASN A 166 39.41 -9.75 -7.65
C ASN A 166 39.22 -9.29 -9.10
N GLU A 167 38.91 -8.01 -9.31
CA GLU A 167 38.82 -7.43 -10.65
C GLU A 167 40.18 -7.37 -11.36
N ILE A 168 41.25 -7.04 -10.65
CA ILE A 168 42.61 -7.09 -11.19
C ILE A 168 42.96 -8.52 -11.60
N LEU A 169 42.71 -9.51 -10.72
CA LEU A 169 42.95 -10.93 -11.03
C LEU A 169 42.16 -11.37 -12.27
N LYS A 170 40.86 -11.07 -12.34
CA LYS A 170 40.03 -11.40 -13.52
C LYS A 170 40.52 -10.74 -14.79
N ARG A 171 41.02 -9.50 -14.71
CA ARG A 171 41.58 -8.78 -15.86
C ARG A 171 42.87 -9.45 -16.32
N ASP A 172 43.75 -9.81 -15.40
CA ASP A 172 45.02 -10.45 -15.71
C ASP A 172 44.79 -11.87 -16.29
N GLU A 173 43.86 -12.65 -15.73
CA GLU A 173 43.40 -13.94 -16.28
C GLU A 173 42.85 -13.78 -17.71
N LYS A 174 42.02 -12.75 -17.93
CA LYS A 174 41.48 -12.48 -19.26
C LYS A 174 42.58 -12.14 -20.27
N ASN A 175 43.56 -11.32 -19.88
CA ASN A 175 44.67 -10.94 -20.75
C ASN A 175 45.53 -12.16 -21.12
N LEU A 176 45.80 -13.05 -20.16
CA LEU A 176 46.48 -14.32 -20.39
C LEU A 176 45.73 -15.20 -21.40
N LEU A 177 44.39 -15.24 -21.33
CA LEU A 177 43.55 -16.00 -22.25
C LEU A 177 43.44 -15.36 -23.64
N THR A 178 43.53 -14.04 -23.75
CA THR A 178 43.40 -13.31 -25.02
C THR A 178 44.73 -12.99 -25.71
N GLY A 179 45.87 -13.32 -25.08
CA GLY A 179 47.20 -13.16 -25.68
C GLY A 179 47.60 -11.71 -25.97
N VAL A 180 47.09 -10.76 -25.18
CA VAL A 180 47.46 -9.32 -25.22
C VAL A 180 48.45 -9.02 -24.11
#